data_AF-A0AAE9HY38-F1
#
_entry.id   AF-A0AAE9HY38-F1
#
_cell.length_a   1.000
_cell.length_b   1.000
_cell.length_c   1.000
_cell.angle_alpha   90.00
_cell.angle_beta   90.00
_cell.angle_gamma   90.00
#
_symmetry.space_group_name_H-M   'P 1'
#
loop_
_entity.id
_entity.type
_entity.pdbx_description
1 polymer ?
#
loop_
_entity_poly.entity_id
_entity_poly.type
_entity_poly.pdbx_seq_one_letter_code
_entity_poly.pdbx_strand_id
1 'polypeptide(L)'
;MMKTVLRGVAALTLCTALSACHLPAPPPAVLTPPAGAPLLSLNVKITPANPVSQRYYSSGQGHIITTQNGQSLFRVGLRNELFQGGATRIGTARYGQAEASSISGRYIACRYEMVSAYSGRGSCRLSDGALFAMQIYR
;
A
#
# COMPACT_ATOMS: atom_id res chain seq x y z
N MET A 1 -45.92 53.19 38.23
CA MET A 1 -47.28 53.35 37.68
C MET A 1 -47.26 54.46 36.64
N MET A 2 -47.50 54.16 35.35
CA MET A 2 -48.29 54.94 34.38
C MET A 2 -47.98 54.47 32.94
N LYS A 3 -48.98 53.81 32.32
CA LYS A 3 -49.45 53.83 30.92
C LYS A 3 -48.46 53.72 29.75
N THR A 4 -48.54 52.67 28.93
CA THR A 4 -49.48 52.45 27.79
C THR A 4 -49.02 53.10 26.47
N VAL A 5 -48.52 52.26 25.57
CA VAL A 5 -48.87 52.08 24.13
C VAL A 5 -49.08 53.35 23.27
N LEU A 6 -48.40 53.46 22.11
CA LEU A 6 -48.97 53.25 20.76
C LEU A 6 -48.18 53.95 19.61
N ARG A 7 -47.92 53.17 18.54
CA ARG A 7 -47.83 53.52 17.10
C ARG A 7 -46.66 54.37 16.54
N GLY A 8 -46.04 53.84 15.49
CA GLY A 8 -45.36 54.63 14.46
C GLY A 8 -44.66 53.75 13.42
N VAL A 9 -45.30 53.49 12.29
CA VAL A 9 -44.73 52.83 11.11
C VAL A 9 -43.90 53.83 10.30
N ALA A 10 -42.64 53.51 10.01
CA ALA A 10 -41.86 54.05 8.88
C ALA A 10 -40.59 53.18 8.75
N ALA A 11 -40.52 52.26 7.79
CA ALA A 11 -40.05 52.45 6.42
C ALA A 11 -38.52 52.35 6.27
N LEU A 12 -38.13 51.36 5.45
CA LEU A 12 -36.92 51.29 4.62
C LEU A 12 -35.56 51.26 5.32
N THR A 13 -34.93 50.09 5.30
CA THR A 13 -33.62 49.95 4.65
C THR A 13 -33.37 48.49 4.29
N LEU A 14 -33.30 48.23 2.97
CA LEU A 14 -32.80 47.00 2.39
C LEU A 14 -31.34 46.81 2.84
N CYS A 15 -31.07 45.75 3.59
CA CYS A 15 -29.73 45.18 3.70
C CYS A 15 -29.84 43.72 3.27
N THR A 16 -29.75 43.49 1.96
CA THR A 16 -29.47 42.17 1.41
C THR A 16 -28.05 41.78 1.81
N ALA A 17 -27.90 41.17 2.98
CA ALA A 17 -26.70 40.42 3.31
C ALA A 17 -26.64 39.22 2.34
N LEU A 18 -25.76 39.30 1.34
CA LEU A 18 -25.35 38.12 0.57
C LEU A 18 -24.66 37.16 1.53
N SER A 19 -25.44 36.25 2.10
CA SER A 19 -24.93 35.10 2.84
C SER A 19 -24.32 34.14 1.82
N ALA A 20 -23.04 34.38 1.49
CA ALA A 20 -22.25 33.52 0.64
C ALA A 20 -21.95 32.22 1.41
N CYS A 21 -22.82 31.23 1.22
CA CYS A 21 -22.63 29.87 1.70
C CYS A 21 -21.34 29.30 1.09
N HIS A 22 -20.24 29.31 1.84
CA HIS A 22 -19.00 28.67 1.44
C HIS A 22 -19.15 27.16 1.65
N LEU A 23 -19.47 26.43 0.58
CA LEU A 23 -19.36 24.97 0.57
C LEU A 23 -17.88 24.59 0.48
N PRO A 24 -17.37 23.68 1.34
CA PRO A 24 -16.01 23.18 1.21
C PRO A 24 -15.86 22.44 -0.12
N ALA A 25 -14.82 22.79 -0.88
CA ALA A 25 -14.50 22.14 -2.14
C ALA A 25 -14.30 20.62 -1.91
N PRO A 26 -14.85 19.75 -2.80
CA PRO A 26 -14.60 18.32 -2.71
C PRO A 26 -13.10 18.05 -2.82
N PRO A 27 -12.54 17.12 -2.03
CA PRO A 27 -11.15 16.73 -2.17
C PRO A 27 -10.90 16.24 -3.61
N PRO A 28 -9.72 16.50 -4.19
CA PRO A 28 -9.41 16.04 -5.53
C PRO A 28 -9.57 14.53 -5.59
N ALA A 29 -10.43 14.07 -6.50
CA ALA A 29 -10.57 12.66 -6.79
C ALA A 29 -9.23 12.14 -7.33
N VAL A 30 -8.51 11.39 -6.49
CA VAL A 30 -7.35 10.63 -6.95
C VAL A 30 -7.91 9.54 -7.87
N LEU A 31 -7.72 9.71 -9.17
CA LEU A 31 -8.01 8.68 -10.17
C LEU A 31 -7.04 7.52 -9.92
N THR A 32 -7.40 6.61 -9.03
CA THR A 32 -6.75 5.30 -8.95
C THR A 32 -7.13 4.56 -10.24
N PRO A 33 -6.18 4.27 -11.16
CA PRO A 33 -6.52 3.48 -12.34
C PRO A 33 -7.07 2.13 -11.89
N PRO A 34 -8.08 1.57 -12.59
CA PRO A 34 -8.59 0.25 -12.26
C PRO A 34 -7.44 -0.75 -12.34
N ALA A 35 -7.10 -1.35 -11.21
CA ALA A 35 -6.15 -2.45 -11.18
C ALA A 35 -6.79 -3.61 -11.97
N GLY A 36 -6.35 -3.81 -13.21
CA GLY A 36 -6.81 -4.93 -14.05
C GLY A 36 -6.67 -6.25 -13.28
N ALA A 37 -7.57 -7.19 -13.55
CA ALA A 37 -7.59 -8.48 -12.87
C ALA A 37 -6.19 -9.15 -12.89
N PRO A 38 -5.73 -9.75 -11.78
CA PRO A 38 -4.40 -10.32 -11.71
C PRO A 38 -4.27 -11.49 -12.69
N LEU A 39 -3.29 -11.42 -13.60
CA LEU A 39 -3.03 -12.51 -14.54
C LEU A 39 -2.44 -13.74 -13.84
N LEU A 40 -1.65 -13.50 -12.79
CA LEU A 40 -1.04 -14.56 -12.00
C LEU A 40 -0.79 -14.04 -10.58
N SER A 41 -1.22 -14.81 -9.58
CA SER A 41 -0.85 -14.59 -8.18
C SER A 41 -0.06 -15.79 -7.69
N LEU A 42 1.11 -15.53 -7.12
CA LEU A 42 1.95 -16.54 -6.46
C LEU A 42 2.07 -16.18 -4.99
N ASN A 43 1.85 -17.17 -4.14
CA ASN A 43 2.10 -17.09 -2.71
C ASN A 43 3.61 -17.12 -2.43
N VAL A 44 4.00 -16.37 -1.41
CA VAL A 44 5.37 -16.27 -0.92
C VAL A 44 5.38 -16.56 0.56
N LYS A 45 6.18 -17.53 0.97
CA LYS A 45 6.57 -17.75 2.36
C LYS A 45 8.02 -17.37 2.55
N ILE A 46 8.30 -16.64 3.61
CA ILE A 46 9.67 -16.33 4.02
C ILE A 46 9.92 -16.83 5.43
N THR A 47 11.06 -17.47 5.63
CA THR A 47 11.44 -18.09 6.90
C THR A 47 12.80 -17.58 7.37
N PRO A 48 12.99 -17.31 8.67
CA PRO A 48 14.29 -16.88 9.21
C PRO A 48 15.45 -17.80 8.80
N ALA A 49 16.58 -17.22 8.37
CA ALA A 49 17.74 -17.94 7.84
C ALA A 49 19.10 -17.52 8.45
N ASN A 50 19.11 -16.56 9.36
CA ASN A 50 20.30 -16.18 10.14
C ASN A 50 19.95 -15.85 11.60
N PRO A 51 20.93 -15.77 12.53
CA PRO A 51 20.65 -15.50 13.94
C PRO A 51 19.89 -14.20 14.19
N VAL A 52 20.11 -13.15 13.40
CA VAL A 52 19.36 -11.88 13.50
C VAL A 52 17.88 -12.11 13.20
N SER A 53 17.56 -12.75 12.08
CA SER A 53 16.18 -13.08 11.70
C SER A 53 15.52 -14.02 12.72
N GLN A 54 16.23 -15.04 13.21
CA GLN A 54 15.70 -16.04 14.14
C GLN A 54 15.39 -15.48 15.52
N ARG A 55 16.12 -14.45 15.96
CA ARG A 55 15.91 -13.81 17.27
C ARG A 55 14.79 -12.79 17.27
N TYR A 56 14.63 -12.04 16.18
CA TYR A 56 13.76 -10.85 16.16
C TYR A 56 12.55 -10.97 15.23
N TYR A 57 12.46 -12.02 14.41
CA TYR A 57 11.41 -12.17 13.40
C TYR A 57 10.80 -13.57 13.41
N SER A 58 9.50 -13.60 13.14
CA SER A 58 8.78 -14.83 12.76
C SER A 58 8.80 -15.01 11.25
N SER A 59 8.35 -16.17 10.78
CA SER A 59 8.09 -16.38 9.36
C SER A 59 7.05 -15.38 8.85
N GLY A 60 7.25 -14.89 7.63
CA GLY A 60 6.36 -13.97 6.95
C GLY A 60 5.62 -14.63 5.78
N GLN A 61 4.51 -14.03 5.38
CA GLN A 61 3.69 -14.46 4.26
C GLN A 61 3.38 -13.28 3.34
N GLY A 62 3.26 -13.55 2.05
CA GLY A 62 3.09 -12.53 1.03
C GLY A 62 2.71 -13.09 -0.32
N HIS A 63 2.70 -12.23 -1.34
CA HIS A 63 2.34 -12.59 -2.70
C HIS A 63 3.15 -11.81 -3.74
N ILE A 64 3.35 -12.42 -4.90
CA ILE A 64 3.78 -11.78 -6.13
C ILE A 64 2.59 -11.79 -7.09
N ILE A 65 2.11 -10.61 -7.47
CA ILE A 65 0.95 -10.45 -8.34
C ILE A 65 1.42 -9.87 -9.67
N THR A 66 1.24 -10.60 -10.76
CA THR A 66 1.52 -10.12 -12.11
C THR A 66 0.26 -9.50 -12.70
N THR A 67 0.38 -8.24 -13.08
CA THR A 67 -0.69 -7.44 -13.69
C THR A 67 -0.79 -7.72 -15.19
N GLN A 68 -1.88 -7.25 -15.81
CA GLN A 68 -2.08 -7.34 -17.26
C GLN A 68 -0.99 -6.62 -18.07
N ASN A 69 -0.34 -5.62 -17.48
CA ASN A 69 0.73 -4.86 -18.11
C ASN A 69 2.11 -5.54 -18.00
N GLY A 70 2.16 -6.78 -17.49
CA GLY A 70 3.41 -7.53 -17.28
C GLY A 70 4.25 -7.06 -16.08
N GLN A 71 3.81 -6.02 -15.37
CA GLN A 71 4.44 -5.57 -14.12
C GLN A 71 4.04 -6.51 -12.99
N SER A 72 5.00 -6.92 -12.16
CA SER A 72 4.71 -7.71 -10.96
C SER A 72 4.83 -6.84 -9.71
N LEU A 73 3.84 -6.94 -8.83
CA LEU A 73 3.83 -6.32 -7.51
C LEU A 73 4.27 -7.35 -6.47
N PHE A 74 5.07 -6.92 -5.51
CA PHE A 74 5.51 -7.73 -4.38
C PHE A 74 4.97 -7.15 -3.08
N ARG A 75 4.38 -8.02 -2.26
CA ARG A 75 3.88 -7.65 -0.93
C ARG A 75 4.22 -8.76 0.05
N VAL A 76 4.74 -8.41 1.22
CA VAL A 76 5.03 -9.38 2.28
C VAL A 76 4.85 -8.77 3.67
N GLY A 77 4.22 -9.52 4.57
CA GLY A 77 4.07 -9.17 5.98
C GLY A 77 5.17 -9.79 6.83
N LEU A 78 5.81 -8.98 7.66
CA LEU A 78 6.91 -9.36 8.55
C LEU A 78 6.82 -8.54 9.83
N ARG A 79 6.80 -9.19 11.01
CA ARG A 79 6.88 -8.51 12.32
C ARG A 79 5.91 -7.31 12.45
N ASN A 80 4.65 -7.53 12.08
CA ASN A 80 3.58 -6.51 12.07
C ASN A 80 3.79 -5.35 11.07
N GLU A 81 4.82 -5.40 10.26
CA GLU A 81 5.07 -4.46 9.18
C GLU A 81 4.65 -5.07 7.85
N LEU A 82 4.12 -4.22 6.96
CA LEU A 82 3.81 -4.59 5.60
C LEU A 82 4.83 -3.93 4.67
N PHE A 83 5.49 -4.75 3.87
CA PHE A 83 6.41 -4.32 2.83
C PHE A 83 5.70 -4.40 1.48
N GLN A 84 5.80 -3.35 0.68
CA GLN A 84 5.21 -3.26 -0.65
C GLN A 84 6.21 -2.71 -1.67
N GLY A 85 6.19 -3.27 -2.88
CA GLY A 85 7.00 -2.78 -3.99
C GLY A 85 6.84 -3.63 -5.24
N GLY A 86 7.91 -3.77 -6.00
CA GLY A 86 7.92 -4.43 -7.31
C GLY A 86 8.62 -5.79 -7.29
N ALA A 87 8.24 -6.65 -8.23
CA ALA A 87 9.00 -7.82 -8.61
C ALA A 87 9.26 -7.80 -10.12
N THR A 88 10.40 -8.33 -10.52
CA THR A 88 10.80 -8.40 -11.93
C THR A 88 11.51 -9.72 -12.17
N ARG A 89 11.12 -10.43 -13.23
CA ARG A 89 11.86 -11.60 -13.71
C ARG A 89 12.95 -11.13 -14.68
N ILE A 90 14.15 -11.70 -14.60
CA ILE A 90 15.32 -11.36 -15.39
C ILE A 90 15.53 -12.42 -16.47
N GLY A 91 15.73 -12.00 -17.72
CA GLY A 91 16.06 -12.90 -18.85
C GLY A 91 14.91 -13.85 -19.22
N THR A 92 15.21 -15.15 -19.39
CA THR A 92 14.26 -16.21 -19.79
C THR A 92 13.27 -16.63 -18.70
N ALA A 93 12.95 -15.72 -17.77
CA ALA A 93 11.99 -15.86 -16.67
C ALA A 93 12.37 -16.83 -15.53
N ARG A 94 13.60 -17.37 -15.52
CA ARG A 94 14.08 -18.26 -14.46
C ARG A 94 14.52 -17.52 -13.21
N TYR A 95 15.22 -16.42 -13.34
CA TYR A 95 15.65 -15.61 -12.19
C TYR A 95 14.75 -14.40 -12.01
N GLY A 96 14.69 -13.86 -10.79
CA GLY A 96 13.97 -12.64 -10.52
C GLY A 96 14.47 -11.94 -9.27
N GLN A 97 14.06 -10.68 -9.15
CA GLN A 97 14.30 -9.83 -8.01
C GLN A 97 12.97 -9.26 -7.54
N ALA A 98 12.81 -9.09 -6.23
CA ALA A 98 11.68 -8.40 -5.65
C ALA A 98 12.18 -7.44 -4.58
N GLU A 99 11.71 -6.21 -4.64
CA GLU A 99 12.10 -5.14 -3.74
C GLU A 99 10.86 -4.48 -3.18
N ALA A 100 10.86 -4.21 -1.88
CA ALA A 100 9.74 -3.61 -1.20
C ALA A 100 10.19 -2.78 -0.01
N SER A 101 9.41 -1.76 0.31
CA SER A 101 9.62 -0.87 1.45
C SER A 101 8.40 -0.87 2.36
N SER A 102 8.62 -0.58 3.64
CA SER A 102 7.57 -0.38 4.63
C SER A 102 7.42 1.10 4.99
N ILE A 103 6.30 1.45 5.64
CA ILE A 103 6.02 2.81 6.11
C ILE A 103 7.06 3.31 7.14
N SER A 104 7.74 2.40 7.83
CA SER A 104 8.83 2.70 8.75
C SER A 104 10.15 3.07 8.06
N GLY A 105 10.19 3.09 6.72
CA GLY A 105 11.40 3.37 5.94
C GLY A 105 12.35 2.17 5.81
N ARG A 106 11.97 1.02 6.38
CA ARG A 106 12.71 -0.24 6.22
C ARG A 106 12.47 -0.83 4.84
N TYR A 107 13.45 -1.53 4.31
CA TYR A 107 13.34 -2.19 3.00
C TYR A 107 13.72 -3.67 3.07
N ILE A 108 13.18 -4.43 2.13
CA ILE A 108 13.49 -5.84 1.88
C ILE A 108 13.85 -6.00 0.41
N ALA A 109 14.96 -6.70 0.16
CA ALA A 109 15.40 -7.06 -1.19
C ALA A 109 15.51 -8.58 -1.28
N CYS A 110 14.86 -9.18 -2.27
CA CYS A 110 14.81 -10.60 -2.50
C CYS A 110 15.38 -10.94 -3.88
N ARG A 111 16.13 -12.05 -3.94
CA ARG A 111 16.56 -12.69 -5.19
C ARG A 111 15.99 -14.09 -5.19
N TYR A 112 15.36 -14.49 -6.30
CA TYR A 112 14.72 -15.79 -6.42
C TYR A 112 14.94 -16.43 -7.78
N GLU A 113 14.78 -17.73 -7.80
CA GLU A 113 14.78 -18.58 -8.98
C GLU A 113 13.47 -19.37 -9.03
N MET A 114 12.81 -19.32 -10.17
CA MET A 114 11.63 -20.11 -10.48
C MET A 114 12.06 -21.49 -10.96
N VAL A 115 11.70 -22.53 -10.20
CA VAL A 115 11.92 -23.94 -10.56
C VAL A 115 10.86 -24.40 -11.57
N SER A 116 9.64 -23.89 -11.45
CA SER A 116 8.56 -24.10 -12.43
C SER A 116 7.84 -22.78 -12.76
N ALA A 117 6.77 -22.82 -13.55
CA ALA A 117 5.95 -21.64 -13.79
C ALA A 117 5.31 -21.06 -12.51
N TYR A 118 5.10 -21.91 -11.50
CA TYR A 118 4.33 -21.59 -10.28
C TYR A 118 5.08 -21.81 -8.97
N SER A 119 6.30 -22.35 -9.02
CA SER A 119 7.11 -22.62 -7.84
C SER A 119 8.53 -22.12 -7.99
N GLY A 120 9.09 -21.65 -6.89
CA GLY A 120 10.43 -21.07 -6.87
C GLY A 120 10.99 -21.01 -5.45
N ARG A 121 12.25 -20.63 -5.36
CA ARG A 121 12.98 -20.48 -4.12
C ARG A 121 13.95 -19.32 -4.21
N GLY A 122 14.32 -18.75 -3.07
CA GLY A 122 15.21 -17.61 -3.05
C GLY A 122 15.67 -17.22 -1.66
N SER A 123 16.19 -16.01 -1.56
CA SER A 123 16.62 -15.40 -0.31
C SER A 123 16.24 -13.93 -0.28
N CYS A 124 15.84 -13.45 0.89
CA CYS A 124 15.56 -12.03 1.14
C CYS A 124 16.48 -11.48 2.22
N ARG A 125 16.88 -10.21 2.07
CA ARG A 125 17.65 -9.45 3.04
C ARG A 125 16.87 -8.20 3.43
N LEU A 126 16.69 -8.01 4.73
CA LEU A 126 16.14 -6.78 5.30
C LEU A 126 17.25 -5.74 5.50
N SER A 127 16.84 -4.47 5.59
CA SER A 127 17.73 -3.33 5.81
C SER A 127 18.57 -3.41 7.10
N ASP A 128 18.15 -4.18 8.09
CA ASP A 128 18.86 -4.42 9.36
C ASP A 128 19.82 -5.62 9.31
N GLY A 129 19.97 -6.26 8.15
CA GLY A 129 20.82 -7.44 7.97
C GLY A 129 20.16 -8.78 8.31
N ALA A 130 18.88 -8.82 8.68
CA ALA A 130 18.14 -10.08 8.80
C ALA A 130 18.04 -10.78 7.44
N LEU A 131 18.31 -12.09 7.41
CA LEU A 131 18.24 -12.92 6.20
C LEU A 131 17.11 -13.92 6.31
N PHE A 132 16.39 -14.12 5.22
CA PHE A 132 15.27 -15.06 5.13
C PHE A 132 15.42 -15.95 3.91
N ALA A 133 15.08 -17.23 4.05
CA ALA A 133 14.83 -18.10 2.92
C ALA A 133 13.43 -17.81 2.37
N MET A 134 13.29 -17.80 1.05
CA MET A 134 12.04 -17.52 0.34
C MET A 134 11.56 -18.77 -0.40
N GLN A 135 10.28 -19.06 -0.29
CA GLN A 135 9.58 -20.10 -1.04
C GLN A 135 8.43 -19.45 -1.80
N ILE A 136 8.33 -19.75 -3.09
CA ILE A 136 7.28 -19.28 -3.99
C ILE A 136 6.45 -20.49 -4.39
N TYR A 137 5.13 -20.38 -4.27
CA TYR A 137 4.18 -21.45 -4.62
C TYR A 137 2.86 -20.83 -5.05
N ARG A 138 1.96 -21.66 -5.58
CA ARG A 138 0.58 -21.25 -5.86
C ARG A 138 -0.33 -21.62 -4.71
#